data_AF-K9PWL8-F1
#
_entry.id   AF-K9PWL8-F1
#
_cell.length_a   1.000
_cell.length_b   1.000
_cell.length_c   1.000
_cell.angle_alpha   90.00
_cell.angle_beta   90.00
_cell.angle_gamma   90.00
#
_symmetry.space_group_name_H-M   'P 1'
#
loop_
_entity.id
_entity.type
_entity.pdbx_description
1 polymer ?
#
loop_
_entity_poly.entity_id
_entity_poly.type
_entity_poly.pdbx_seq_one_letter_code
_entity_poly.pdbx_strand_id
1 'polypeptide(L)'
;MDIAWQFDSIEAALDDIKAGRAVVVVDDENRENEGDLICAAQFATPDMINFMAVEARGLICLAMTGDRLDALDLPLMVSKNTDSNQTAFTVSVDAHPRLGVTTGISADDRARTIQVAINPDSHPEDLNRPGHIFPLRARKGGVLKRAGHTEAAVDLSRLSGLYPSGVICEIQNDDGSMARLPELISYAQKFELKIISIADLISYRLKNDRFVQRETITKLPTEFGQFNIYAYRNALDETEHVAIVKGDPKDFADKPVMVRVHSECLTGDALGSLRCDCRMQLIAALKMIENAGQGIVVYLRQEGRGIGLVNKLKAYSLQDLGLDTVEANERLGFPADLRDYGMGAQMLNDLGVHAIRLITNNPRKIAGLKGYGLEVVDRVPLLIESNDFNNRYLTTKAQKLGHMLLQTHLATIALRWQGQEDIEQRYDYLEKLRVMAQTEHLLVREEARPVANAVFSGSPLIVHFGFDQPKLAAADWYTETNHPYLQAIANILENLTEWSDLTQLELMMATGGEDPMAGLQIKLDREFLAWEKLPQFIGSKTLNPQAIYHFQRDM
;
A
#
# COMPACT_ATOMS: atom_id res chain seq x y z
N MET A 1 30.29 -2.11 13.15
CA MET A 1 29.35 -2.04 14.28
C MET A 1 28.29 -1.06 13.84
N ASP A 2 27.22 -1.57 13.25
CA ASP A 2 26.11 -0.74 12.78
C ASP A 2 25.27 -0.37 13.99
N ILE A 3 25.54 0.82 14.54
CA ILE A 3 24.63 1.42 15.52
C ILE A 3 23.38 1.76 14.72
N ALA A 4 22.30 1.00 14.95
CA ALA A 4 20.99 1.35 14.41
C ALA A 4 20.60 2.72 14.99
N TRP A 5 20.72 3.76 14.16
CA TRP A 5 20.32 5.10 14.53
C TRP A 5 18.81 5.26 14.43
N GLN A 6 18.23 6.08 15.31
CA GLN A 6 16.79 6.33 15.38
C GLN A 6 16.53 7.83 15.24
N PHE A 7 15.62 8.21 14.33
CA PHE A 7 15.15 9.58 14.20
C PHE A 7 14.44 10.06 15.49
N ASP A 8 14.51 11.37 15.74
CA ASP A 8 13.76 11.99 16.82
C ASP A 8 12.24 11.94 16.53
N SER A 9 11.43 11.98 17.59
CA SER A 9 9.97 12.11 17.45
C SER A 9 9.59 13.45 16.81
N ILE A 10 8.54 13.46 15.99
CA ILE A 10 8.00 14.69 15.39
C ILE A 10 7.56 15.68 16.48
N GLU A 11 6.99 15.21 17.58
CA GLU A 11 6.58 16.04 18.73
C GLU A 11 7.75 16.86 19.28
N ALA A 12 8.92 16.24 19.49
CA ALA A 12 10.12 16.93 19.96
C ALA A 12 10.64 17.96 18.94
N ALA A 13 10.58 17.65 17.63
CA ALA A 13 10.95 18.60 16.59
C ALA A 13 9.98 19.80 16.54
N LEU A 14 8.68 19.58 16.75
CA LEU A 14 7.68 20.65 16.84
C LEU A 14 7.92 21.56 18.06
N ASP A 15 8.30 20.99 19.21
CA ASP A 15 8.68 21.78 20.39
C ASP A 15 9.90 22.68 20.11
N ASP A 16 10.90 22.15 19.37
CA ASP A 16 12.07 22.91 18.97
C ASP A 16 11.74 24.06 18.00
N ILE A 17 10.97 23.77 16.95
CA ILE A 17 10.49 24.80 16.01
C ILE A 17 9.68 25.87 16.74
N LYS A 18 8.79 25.47 17.66
CA LYS A 18 7.99 26.39 18.48
C LYS A 18 8.85 27.27 19.38
N ALA A 19 9.97 26.76 19.88
CA ALA A 19 10.95 27.50 20.66
C ALA A 19 11.91 28.37 19.82
N GLY A 20 11.76 28.38 18.49
CA GLY A 20 12.62 29.14 17.57
C GLY A 20 13.96 28.47 17.26
N ARG A 21 14.11 27.18 17.59
CA ARG A 21 15.25 26.37 17.17
C ARG A 21 15.02 25.84 15.74
N ALA A 22 16.12 25.50 15.07
CA ALA A 22 16.07 24.80 13.81
C ALA A 22 16.06 23.28 14.03
N VAL A 23 15.67 22.53 12.99
CA VAL A 23 15.74 21.06 12.96
C VAL A 23 16.31 20.61 11.63
N VAL A 24 16.93 19.44 11.60
CA VAL A 24 17.36 18.77 10.36
C VAL A 24 16.21 17.89 9.87
N VAL A 25 15.84 18.04 8.61
CA VAL A 25 14.82 17.21 7.96
C VAL A 25 15.43 16.49 6.79
N VAL A 26 15.25 15.17 6.72
CA VAL A 26 15.75 14.34 5.63
C VAL A 26 14.61 13.79 4.78
N ASP A 27 14.83 13.68 3.48
CA ASP A 27 13.91 13.03 2.56
C ASP A 27 14.26 11.55 2.30
N ASP A 28 13.49 10.89 1.43
CA ASP A 28 13.70 9.48 1.09
C ASP A 28 14.98 9.29 0.26
N GLU A 29 15.72 8.19 0.49
CA GLU A 29 16.94 7.86 -0.26
C GLU A 29 16.74 7.80 -1.78
N ASN A 30 15.51 7.53 -2.25
CA ASN A 30 15.16 7.47 -3.66
C ASN A 30 14.68 8.81 -4.26
N ARG A 31 14.69 9.89 -3.47
CA ARG A 31 14.29 11.24 -3.90
C ARG A 31 15.52 12.13 -4.11
N GLU A 32 15.83 13.06 -3.19
CA GLU A 32 17.05 13.88 -3.24
C GLU A 32 18.18 13.23 -2.41
N ASN A 33 17.80 12.41 -1.42
CA ASN A 33 18.71 11.79 -0.45
C ASN A 33 19.52 12.84 0.33
N GLU A 34 18.90 13.98 0.60
CA GLU A 34 19.52 15.18 1.16
C GLU A 34 18.86 15.57 2.48
N GLY A 35 19.52 16.45 3.22
CA GLY A 35 19.00 17.01 4.46
C GLY A 35 19.02 18.53 4.44
N ASP A 36 17.90 19.11 4.87
CA ASP A 36 17.73 20.56 5.00
C ASP A 36 17.73 20.96 6.48
N LEU A 37 18.39 22.07 6.78
CA LEU A 37 18.19 22.79 8.01
C LEU A 37 16.92 23.65 7.87
N ILE A 38 15.94 23.43 8.76
CA ILE A 38 14.64 24.08 8.71
C ILE A 38 14.38 24.87 10.00
N CYS A 39 13.99 26.13 9.89
CA CYS A 39 13.44 26.91 11.01
C CYS A 39 12.14 27.63 10.60
N ALA A 40 11.30 28.00 11.57
CA ALA A 40 10.12 28.83 11.26
C ALA A 40 10.55 30.24 10.82
N ALA A 41 9.93 30.78 9.78
CA ALA A 41 10.34 32.04 9.16
C ALA A 41 10.22 33.24 10.11
N GLN A 42 9.24 33.21 11.02
CA GLN A 42 9.08 34.24 12.06
C GLN A 42 10.24 34.29 13.06
N PHE A 43 11.08 33.25 13.13
CA PHE A 43 12.28 33.20 13.97
C PHE A 43 13.58 33.30 13.16
N ALA A 44 13.50 33.71 11.88
CA ALA A 44 14.67 33.98 11.05
C ALA A 44 15.39 35.26 11.50
N THR A 45 16.34 35.11 12.43
CA THR A 45 17.24 36.17 12.91
C THR A 45 18.51 36.24 12.05
N PRO A 46 19.26 37.36 12.10
CA PRO A 46 20.57 37.44 11.44
C PRO A 46 21.50 36.30 11.86
N ASP A 47 21.52 35.92 13.13
CA ASP A 47 22.33 34.80 13.64
C ASP A 47 21.92 33.47 13.01
N MET A 48 20.61 33.19 12.88
CA MET A 48 20.11 31.97 12.24
C MET A 48 20.48 31.94 10.75
N ILE A 49 20.32 33.06 10.04
CA ILE A 49 20.67 33.16 8.62
C ILE A 49 22.18 33.05 8.41
N ASN A 50 22.99 33.60 9.31
CA ASN A 50 24.43 33.43 9.29
C ASN A 50 24.81 31.96 9.57
N PHE A 51 24.17 31.32 10.54
CA PHE A 51 24.36 29.91 10.84
C PHE A 51 24.03 29.03 9.63
N MET A 52 22.89 29.25 8.97
CA MET A 52 22.55 28.58 7.70
C MET A 52 23.64 28.81 6.64
N ALA A 53 24.08 30.05 6.44
CA ALA A 53 25.06 30.36 5.39
C ALA A 53 26.45 29.76 5.66
N VAL A 54 26.86 29.62 6.92
CA VAL A 54 28.21 29.16 7.31
C VAL A 54 28.24 27.66 7.55
N GLU A 55 27.25 27.12 8.26
CA GLU A 55 27.25 25.74 8.73
C GLU A 55 26.39 24.82 7.85
N ALA A 56 25.32 25.30 7.20
CA ALA A 56 24.59 24.50 6.20
C ALA A 56 25.13 24.72 4.78
N ARG A 57 25.47 25.96 4.41
CA ARG A 57 26.15 26.37 3.17
C ARG A 57 25.34 26.24 1.87
N GLY A 58 24.14 25.65 1.93
CA GLY A 58 23.20 25.57 0.81
C GLY A 58 22.52 26.90 0.45
N LEU A 59 21.47 26.81 -0.36
CA LEU A 59 20.72 27.96 -0.82
C LEU A 59 19.60 28.30 0.19
N ILE A 60 19.70 29.47 0.82
CA ILE A 60 18.67 29.91 1.76
C ILE A 60 17.39 30.26 1.01
N CYS A 61 16.36 29.45 1.21
CA CYS A 61 15.06 29.60 0.58
C CYS A 61 13.96 29.89 1.61
N LEU A 62 12.91 30.58 1.19
CA LEU A 62 11.76 30.92 2.02
C LEU A 62 10.53 30.15 1.56
N ALA A 63 10.18 29.06 2.25
CA ALA A 63 9.00 28.27 1.95
C ALA A 63 7.72 28.97 2.45
N MET A 64 6.75 29.15 1.57
CA MET A 64 5.51 29.89 1.85
C MET A 64 4.28 29.21 1.25
N THR A 65 3.13 29.47 1.87
CA THR A 65 1.82 29.14 1.29
C THR A 65 1.59 29.89 -0.02
N GLY A 66 0.92 29.26 -0.98
CA GLY A 66 0.53 29.89 -2.25
C GLY A 66 -0.25 31.19 -2.06
N ASP A 67 -1.24 31.22 -1.16
CA ASP A 67 -2.07 32.40 -0.92
C ASP A 67 -1.26 33.64 -0.53
N ARG A 68 -0.20 33.44 0.27
CA ARG A 68 0.69 34.53 0.68
C ARG A 68 1.57 35.02 -0.47
N LEU A 69 2.07 34.11 -1.30
CA LEU A 69 2.85 34.47 -2.49
C LEU A 69 1.97 35.22 -3.51
N ASP A 70 0.71 34.80 -3.67
CA ASP A 70 -0.26 35.47 -4.53
C ASP A 70 -0.58 36.89 -4.02
N ALA A 71 -0.77 37.06 -2.71
CA ALA A 71 -0.99 38.38 -2.09
C ALA A 71 0.19 39.35 -2.28
N LEU A 72 1.41 38.82 -2.41
CA LEU A 72 2.64 39.59 -2.65
C LEU A 72 3.00 39.73 -4.13
N ASP A 73 2.18 39.22 -5.05
CA ASP A 73 2.48 39.17 -6.50
C ASP A 73 3.87 38.57 -6.78
N LEU A 74 4.08 37.35 -6.27
CA LEU A 74 5.30 36.56 -6.46
C LEU A 74 5.01 35.34 -7.35
N PRO A 75 5.01 35.52 -8.69
CA PRO A 75 4.81 34.41 -9.62
C PRO A 75 6.01 33.46 -9.61
N LEU A 76 5.80 32.25 -10.14
CA LEU A 76 6.89 31.31 -10.42
C LEU A 76 7.95 31.96 -11.33
N MET A 77 9.22 31.69 -11.07
CA MET A 77 10.33 32.28 -11.83
C MET A 77 10.34 31.83 -13.29
N VAL A 78 9.82 30.63 -13.57
CA VAL A 78 9.73 30.04 -14.91
C VAL A 78 8.30 29.60 -15.22
N SER A 79 7.87 29.80 -16.47
CA SER A 79 6.53 29.40 -16.92
C SER A 79 6.40 27.90 -17.15
N LYS A 80 7.49 27.23 -17.55
CA LYS A 80 7.56 25.77 -17.71
C LYS A 80 8.68 25.23 -16.84
N ASN A 81 8.30 24.62 -15.71
CA ASN A 81 9.26 24.02 -14.79
C ASN A 81 9.78 22.69 -15.35
N THR A 82 11.08 22.61 -15.66
CA THR A 82 11.76 21.42 -16.16
C THR A 82 12.57 20.68 -15.09
N ASP A 83 12.51 21.12 -13.84
CA ASP A 83 13.12 20.44 -12.71
C ASP A 83 12.48 19.06 -12.48
N SER A 84 13.28 18.04 -12.17
CA SER A 84 12.78 16.68 -11.93
C SER A 84 11.89 16.60 -10.69
N ASN A 85 12.22 17.38 -9.66
CA ASN A 85 11.51 17.42 -8.38
C ASN A 85 10.37 18.45 -8.36
N GLN A 86 10.18 19.16 -9.48
CA GLN A 86 9.21 20.24 -9.67
C GLN A 86 9.26 21.28 -8.55
N THR A 87 10.46 21.61 -8.07
CA THR A 87 10.67 22.62 -7.02
C THR A 87 10.18 23.99 -7.50
N ALA A 88 9.26 24.59 -6.74
CA ALA A 88 8.44 25.70 -7.20
C ALA A 88 9.03 27.06 -6.81
N PHE A 89 10.19 27.40 -7.37
CA PHE A 89 10.82 28.71 -7.22
C PHE A 89 9.96 29.84 -7.77
N THR A 90 9.79 30.88 -6.96
CA THR A 90 9.26 32.18 -7.39
C THR A 90 10.41 33.12 -7.76
N VAL A 91 10.07 34.28 -8.31
CA VAL A 91 11.05 35.36 -8.52
C VAL A 91 11.75 35.70 -7.19
N SER A 92 13.08 35.81 -7.18
CA SER A 92 13.83 36.14 -5.97
C SER A 92 13.54 37.57 -5.50
N VAL A 93 13.67 37.81 -4.20
CA VAL A 93 13.26 39.07 -3.57
C VAL A 93 14.27 39.59 -2.55
N ASP A 94 14.30 40.91 -2.40
CA ASP A 94 14.86 41.64 -1.27
C ASP A 94 13.80 42.58 -0.72
N ALA A 95 13.81 42.87 0.58
CA ALA A 95 12.99 43.97 1.08
C ALA A 95 13.47 45.31 0.49
N HIS A 96 12.53 46.20 0.24
CA HIS A 96 12.82 47.51 -0.32
C HIS A 96 13.76 48.31 0.63
N PRO A 97 14.72 49.12 0.14
CA PRO A 97 15.67 49.85 0.99
C PRO A 97 15.04 50.72 2.07
N ARG A 98 13.82 51.23 1.82
CA ARG A 98 13.01 51.98 2.80
C ARG A 98 12.67 51.18 4.06
N LEU A 99 12.78 49.86 4.01
CA LEU A 99 12.53 48.94 5.12
C LEU A 99 13.82 48.49 5.82
N GLY A 100 14.96 49.08 5.48
CA GLY A 100 16.23 48.89 6.20
C GLY A 100 17.17 47.85 5.59
N VAL A 101 16.96 47.44 4.34
CA VAL A 101 17.88 46.58 3.59
C VAL A 101 18.83 47.43 2.74
N THR A 102 20.08 46.96 2.57
CA THR A 102 21.08 47.63 1.74
C THR A 102 21.31 46.91 0.41
N THR A 103 22.23 45.94 0.38
CA THR A 103 22.55 45.16 -0.82
C THR A 103 21.76 43.86 -0.89
N GLY A 104 21.10 43.45 0.20
CA GLY A 104 20.23 42.27 0.23
C GLY A 104 20.93 40.99 0.72
N ILE A 105 22.24 40.86 0.54
CA ILE A 105 22.95 39.58 0.73
C ILE A 105 23.41 39.29 2.16
N SER A 106 23.54 40.33 3.01
CA SER A 106 23.99 40.14 4.40
C SER A 106 23.01 39.27 5.19
N ALA A 107 23.46 38.70 6.30
CA ALA A 107 22.56 37.94 7.17
C ALA A 107 21.42 38.82 7.71
N ASP A 108 21.72 40.07 8.07
CA ASP A 108 20.73 41.08 8.46
C ASP A 108 19.72 41.39 7.35
N ASP A 109 20.20 41.64 6.13
CA ASP A 109 19.35 42.03 5.01
C ASP A 109 18.41 40.87 4.60
N ARG A 110 18.94 39.64 4.57
CA ARG A 110 18.18 38.42 4.28
C ARG A 110 17.15 38.12 5.36
N ALA A 111 17.53 38.19 6.64
CA ALA A 111 16.60 38.04 7.77
C ALA A 111 15.48 39.10 7.69
N ARG A 112 15.84 40.37 7.43
CA ARG A 112 14.87 41.46 7.28
C ARG A 112 13.91 41.22 6.13
N THR A 113 14.42 40.76 4.99
CA THR A 113 13.61 40.40 3.81
C THR A 113 12.60 39.31 4.14
N ILE A 114 13.01 38.26 4.87
CA ILE A 114 12.11 37.20 5.33
C ILE A 114 11.01 37.77 6.24
N GLN A 115 11.35 38.63 7.21
CA GLN A 115 10.37 39.25 8.09
C GLN A 115 9.35 40.12 7.33
N VAL A 116 9.80 40.87 6.33
CA VAL A 116 8.91 41.66 5.46
C VAL A 116 8.00 40.74 4.64
N ALA A 117 8.53 39.65 4.08
CA ALA A 117 7.74 38.73 3.26
C ALA A 117 6.62 38.02 4.05
N ILE A 118 6.82 37.71 5.34
CA ILE A 118 5.78 37.05 6.17
C ILE A 118 4.84 38.02 6.89
N ASN A 119 5.16 39.31 6.97
CA ASN A 119 4.34 40.29 7.68
C ASN A 119 2.98 40.49 6.98
N PRO A 120 1.83 40.24 7.62
CA PRO A 120 0.51 40.34 6.99
C PRO A 120 0.23 41.71 6.35
N ASP A 121 0.84 42.78 6.84
CA ASP A 121 0.63 44.15 6.35
C ASP A 121 1.52 44.51 5.14
N SER A 122 2.45 43.65 4.74
CA SER A 122 3.31 43.92 3.58
C SER A 122 2.56 43.77 2.25
N HIS A 123 2.89 44.66 1.33
CA HIS A 123 2.36 44.75 -0.03
C HIS A 123 3.45 44.41 -1.08
N PRO A 124 3.08 44.13 -2.34
CA PRO A 124 4.04 43.79 -3.40
C PRO A 124 5.19 44.78 -3.59
N GLU A 125 4.97 46.07 -3.34
CA GLU A 125 5.95 47.17 -3.40
C GLU A 125 6.92 47.26 -2.21
N ASP A 126 6.70 46.45 -1.17
CA ASP A 126 7.66 46.28 -0.07
C ASP A 126 8.84 45.36 -0.46
N LEU A 127 8.73 44.66 -1.59
CA LEU A 127 9.71 43.70 -2.09
C LEU A 127 10.24 44.10 -3.47
N ASN A 128 11.56 44.22 -3.58
CA ASN A 128 12.27 44.36 -4.86
C ASN A 128 12.42 43.00 -5.55
N ARG A 129 12.45 43.02 -6.89
CA ARG A 129 12.64 41.84 -7.74
C ARG A 129 13.68 42.19 -8.83
N PRO A 130 14.76 41.42 -9.04
CA PRO A 130 15.20 40.27 -8.25
C PRO A 130 15.75 40.68 -6.86
N GLY A 131 16.13 39.68 -6.07
CA GLY A 131 16.90 39.84 -4.82
C GLY A 131 17.58 38.55 -4.37
N HIS A 132 17.86 38.41 -3.08
CA HIS A 132 18.76 37.38 -2.52
C HIS A 132 18.08 36.36 -1.61
N ILE A 133 16.78 36.51 -1.35
CA ILE A 133 15.93 35.44 -0.80
C ILE A 133 15.15 34.80 -1.94
N PHE A 134 15.03 33.46 -1.91
CA PHE A 134 14.36 32.67 -2.93
C PHE A 134 13.08 32.06 -2.36
N PRO A 135 11.91 32.69 -2.57
CA PRO A 135 10.67 32.12 -2.06
C PRO A 135 10.24 30.90 -2.86
N LEU A 136 9.77 29.88 -2.15
CA LEU A 136 9.29 28.61 -2.69
C LEU A 136 7.80 28.44 -2.40
N ARG A 137 7.03 28.07 -3.43
CA ARG A 137 5.59 27.83 -3.31
C ARG A 137 5.29 26.41 -2.84
N ALA A 138 4.85 26.27 -1.59
CA ALA A 138 4.37 25.00 -1.08
C ALA A 138 3.04 24.59 -1.73
N ARG A 139 2.87 23.31 -2.03
CA ARG A 139 1.61 22.73 -2.51
C ARG A 139 0.55 22.78 -1.42
N LYS A 140 -0.69 23.11 -1.80
CA LYS A 140 -1.84 22.98 -0.90
C LYS A 140 -1.95 21.51 -0.45
N GLY A 141 -2.04 21.29 0.86
CA GLY A 141 -2.00 19.97 1.48
C GLY A 141 -0.63 19.55 2.02
N GLY A 142 0.44 20.31 1.75
CA GLY A 142 1.76 20.11 2.35
C GLY A 142 2.38 18.76 2.00
N VAL A 143 3.07 18.13 2.96
CA VAL A 143 3.81 16.86 2.72
C VAL A 143 2.91 15.70 2.30
N LEU A 144 1.60 15.79 2.57
CA LEU A 144 0.60 14.83 2.10
C LEU A 144 0.32 14.91 0.59
N LYS A 145 0.72 16.01 -0.06
CA LYS A 145 0.60 16.20 -1.51
C LYS A 145 1.93 16.18 -2.24
N ARG A 146 3.00 16.66 -1.61
CA ARG A 146 4.38 16.56 -2.12
C ARG A 146 5.34 16.38 -0.97
N ALA A 147 6.04 15.25 -0.94
CA ALA A 147 7.01 14.91 0.09
C ALA A 147 8.36 15.63 -0.14
N GLY A 148 8.39 16.97 -0.01
CA GLY A 148 9.61 17.77 -0.16
C GLY A 148 9.84 18.73 1.00
N HIS A 149 11.08 19.23 1.14
CA HIS A 149 11.48 20.13 2.22
C HIS A 149 10.69 21.45 2.26
N THR A 150 10.28 21.96 1.09
CA THR A 150 9.38 23.12 0.98
C THR A 150 8.07 22.91 1.74
N GLU A 151 7.40 21.78 1.49
CA GLU A 151 6.16 21.43 2.17
C GLU A 151 6.39 21.13 3.65
N ALA A 152 7.49 20.44 3.99
CA ALA A 152 7.84 20.12 5.37
C ALA A 152 8.03 21.39 6.22
N ALA A 153 8.70 22.41 5.71
CA ALA A 153 8.94 23.67 6.41
C ALA A 153 7.64 24.42 6.76
N VAL A 154 6.70 24.47 5.81
CA VAL A 154 5.38 25.08 6.01
C VAL A 154 4.56 24.26 7.01
N ASP A 155 4.58 22.94 6.89
CA ASP A 155 3.83 22.05 7.79
C ASP A 155 4.37 22.05 9.22
N LEU A 156 5.69 21.99 9.43
CA LEU A 156 6.29 22.06 10.75
C LEU A 156 5.93 23.37 11.45
N SER A 157 5.98 24.50 10.74
CA SER A 157 5.59 25.80 11.28
C SER A 157 4.11 25.83 11.66
N ARG A 158 3.22 25.33 10.78
CA ARG A 158 1.77 25.23 11.04
C ARG A 158 1.47 24.32 12.24
N LEU A 159 2.05 23.12 12.28
CA LEU A 159 1.85 22.14 13.34
C LEU A 159 2.36 22.63 14.70
N SER A 160 3.37 23.50 14.69
CA SER A 160 3.90 24.17 15.88
C SER A 160 3.03 25.35 16.36
N GLY A 161 1.94 25.67 15.66
CA GLY A 161 1.05 26.80 15.96
C GLY A 161 1.62 28.16 15.56
N LEU A 162 2.56 28.18 14.60
CA LEU A 162 3.23 29.39 14.12
C LEU A 162 2.69 29.82 12.75
N TYR A 163 3.15 30.98 12.25
CA TYR A 163 2.83 31.40 10.88
C TYR A 163 3.31 30.33 9.87
N PRO A 164 2.50 29.89 8.89
CA PRO A 164 2.80 28.75 8.02
C PRO A 164 3.83 29.08 6.93
N SER A 165 5.06 29.36 7.37
CA SER A 165 6.21 29.64 6.52
C SER A 165 7.49 29.28 7.26
N GLY A 166 8.45 28.68 6.54
CA GLY A 166 9.75 28.30 7.08
C GLY A 166 10.89 28.72 6.17
N VAL A 167 12.09 28.80 6.74
CA VAL A 167 13.34 29.01 6.01
C VAL A 167 14.06 27.68 5.95
N ILE A 168 14.52 27.31 4.76
CA ILE A 168 15.23 26.07 4.50
C ILE A 168 16.59 26.35 3.87
N CYS A 169 17.56 25.50 4.15
CA CYS A 169 18.90 25.55 3.57
C CYS A 169 19.47 24.14 3.55
N GLU A 170 19.84 23.65 2.37
CA GLU A 170 20.43 22.31 2.22
C GLU A 170 21.80 22.26 2.93
N ILE A 171 22.12 21.11 3.54
CA ILE A 171 23.37 20.93 4.30
C ILE A 171 24.45 20.33 3.40
N GLN A 172 25.56 21.03 3.26
CA GLN A 172 26.74 20.59 2.52
C GLN A 172 27.89 20.24 3.47
N ASN A 173 28.69 19.25 3.07
CA ASN A 173 29.99 18.96 3.65
C ASN A 173 30.99 20.10 3.37
N ASP A 174 32.09 20.13 4.11
CA ASP A 174 33.13 21.17 3.98
C ASP A 174 33.80 21.20 2.59
N ASP A 175 33.76 20.09 1.86
CA ASP A 175 34.27 19.98 0.49
C ASP A 175 33.26 20.44 -0.58
N GLY A 176 32.05 20.86 -0.18
CA GLY A 176 30.96 21.30 -1.04
C GLY A 176 30.11 20.16 -1.60
N SER A 177 30.34 18.90 -1.21
CA SER A 177 29.43 17.80 -1.50
C SER A 177 28.19 17.86 -0.61
N MET A 178 27.07 17.28 -1.05
CA MET A 178 25.84 17.24 -0.26
C MET A 178 25.97 16.22 0.89
N ALA A 179 25.62 16.65 2.11
CA ALA A 179 25.68 15.78 3.28
C ALA A 179 24.61 14.68 3.18
N ARG A 180 25.01 13.42 3.36
CA ARG A 180 24.12 12.25 3.38
C ARG A 180 23.82 11.82 4.81
N LEU A 181 22.89 10.89 4.99
CA LEU A 181 22.37 10.52 6.31
C LEU A 181 23.46 10.32 7.41
N PRO A 182 24.57 9.60 7.20
CA PRO A 182 25.61 9.47 8.23
C PRO A 182 26.26 10.81 8.65
N GLU A 183 26.45 11.71 7.68
CA GLU A 183 27.03 13.04 7.89
C GLU A 183 26.01 13.97 8.55
N LEU A 184 24.74 13.90 8.15
CA LEU A 184 23.62 14.64 8.74
C LEU A 184 23.39 14.27 10.21
N ILE A 185 23.57 13.00 10.57
CA ILE A 185 23.54 12.55 11.97
C ILE A 185 24.67 13.21 12.77
N SER A 186 25.88 13.21 12.21
CA SER A 186 27.04 13.85 12.84
C SER A 186 26.85 15.36 12.97
N TYR A 187 26.26 16.00 11.97
CA TYR A 187 25.89 17.41 11.95
C TYR A 187 24.87 17.74 13.04
N ALA A 188 23.77 16.98 13.10
CA ALA A 188 22.72 17.17 14.10
C ALA A 188 23.27 17.02 15.53
N GLN A 189 24.15 16.04 15.76
CA GLN A 189 24.82 15.87 17.06
C GLN A 189 25.75 17.04 17.40
N LYS A 190 26.57 17.50 16.43
CA LYS A 190 27.51 18.62 16.61
C LYS A 190 26.80 19.90 17.06
N PHE A 191 25.62 20.17 16.51
CA PHE A 191 24.86 21.39 16.76
C PHE A 191 23.67 21.21 17.70
N GLU A 192 23.54 20.04 18.31
CA GLU A 192 22.44 19.69 19.23
C GLU A 192 21.05 19.90 18.61
N LEU A 193 20.91 19.57 17.32
CA LEU A 193 19.67 19.70 16.57
C LEU A 193 18.92 18.37 16.51
N LYS A 194 17.60 18.45 16.47
CA LYS A 194 16.74 17.29 16.19
C LYS A 194 16.83 16.91 14.73
N ILE A 195 16.81 15.61 14.45
CA ILE A 195 16.78 15.06 13.09
C ILE A 195 15.54 14.19 12.89
N ILE A 196 14.74 14.55 11.89
CA ILE A 196 13.49 13.86 11.54
C ILE A 196 13.44 13.51 10.06
N SER A 197 12.59 12.56 9.68
CA SER A 197 12.33 12.24 8.28
C SER A 197 11.00 12.84 7.80
N ILE A 198 10.91 13.19 6.51
CA ILE A 198 9.64 13.57 5.88
C ILE A 198 8.62 12.41 5.98
N ALA A 199 9.07 11.16 5.91
CA ALA A 199 8.21 9.99 6.06
C ALA A 199 7.53 9.94 7.45
N ASP A 200 8.27 10.25 8.52
CA ASP A 200 7.73 10.35 9.87
C ASP A 200 6.80 11.54 10.02
N LEU A 201 7.10 12.68 9.39
CA LEU A 201 6.22 13.85 9.37
C LEU A 201 4.90 13.56 8.64
N ILE A 202 4.95 12.85 7.50
CA ILE A 202 3.76 12.38 6.80
C ILE A 202 2.94 11.48 7.71
N SER A 203 3.57 10.49 8.35
CA SER A 203 2.91 9.56 9.28
C SER A 203 2.27 10.30 10.46
N TYR A 204 2.97 11.27 11.03
CA TYR A 204 2.45 12.12 12.10
C TYR A 204 1.25 12.95 11.64
N ARG A 205 1.32 13.60 10.47
CA ARG A 205 0.20 14.37 9.93
C ARG A 205 -1.00 13.49 9.63
N LEU A 206 -0.78 12.31 9.06
CA LEU A 206 -1.86 11.38 8.76
C LEU A 206 -2.59 10.86 10.00
N LYS A 207 -1.88 10.74 11.14
CA LYS A 207 -2.43 10.38 12.45
C LYS A 207 -3.18 11.53 13.13
N ASN A 208 -2.69 12.76 12.98
CA ASN A 208 -3.17 13.91 13.76
C ASN A 208 -4.09 14.89 12.99
N ASP A 209 -3.92 15.03 11.68
CA ASP A 209 -4.78 15.85 10.84
C ASP A 209 -6.03 15.04 10.43
N ARG A 210 -7.22 15.63 10.62
CA ARG A 210 -8.48 15.11 10.09
C ARG A 210 -8.79 15.82 8.77
N PHE A 211 -8.61 15.14 7.65
CA PHE A 211 -8.95 15.67 6.32
C PHE A 211 -10.00 14.84 5.59
N VAL A 212 -10.51 13.79 6.24
CA VAL A 212 -11.63 12.98 5.79
C VAL A 212 -12.89 13.41 6.52
N GLN A 213 -13.92 13.77 5.77
CA GLN A 213 -15.19 14.24 6.31
C GLN A 213 -16.31 13.31 5.88
N ARG A 214 -17.15 12.87 6.83
CA ARG A 214 -18.35 12.09 6.54
C ARG A 214 -19.47 13.01 6.06
N GLU A 215 -19.94 12.78 4.84
CA GLU A 215 -20.96 13.62 4.18
C GLU A 215 -22.37 13.11 4.44
N THR A 216 -22.59 11.80 4.29
CA THR A 216 -23.93 11.22 4.46
C THR A 216 -23.89 9.72 4.76
N ILE A 217 -25.00 9.20 5.27
CA ILE A 217 -25.21 7.79 5.56
C ILE A 217 -26.58 7.40 4.99
N THR A 218 -26.67 6.28 4.28
CA THR A 218 -27.94 5.73 3.83
C THR A 218 -27.97 4.21 3.89
N LYS A 219 -29.16 3.62 3.92
CA LYS A 219 -29.33 2.17 3.81
C LYS A 219 -29.04 1.73 2.38
N LEU A 220 -28.27 0.65 2.24
CA LEU A 220 -27.88 0.05 0.98
C LEU A 220 -28.34 -1.42 0.95
N PRO A 221 -29.56 -1.70 0.48
CA PRO A 221 -29.96 -3.07 0.15
C PRO A 221 -29.18 -3.54 -1.08
N THR A 222 -28.56 -4.72 -1.01
CA THR A 222 -27.80 -5.32 -2.12
C THR A 222 -28.18 -6.78 -2.30
N GLU A 223 -27.75 -7.39 -3.41
CA GLU A 223 -27.85 -8.84 -3.61
C GLU A 223 -27.02 -9.65 -2.60
N PHE A 224 -26.09 -9.02 -1.88
CA PHE A 224 -25.22 -9.64 -0.89
C PHE A 224 -25.70 -9.46 0.55
N GLY A 225 -26.77 -8.69 0.78
CA GLY A 225 -27.23 -8.37 2.13
C GLY A 225 -27.66 -6.91 2.32
N GLN A 226 -27.99 -6.59 3.57
CA GLN A 226 -28.42 -5.27 4.00
C GLN A 226 -27.29 -4.53 4.72
N PHE A 227 -26.86 -3.42 4.15
CA PHE A 227 -25.77 -2.60 4.66
C PHE A 227 -26.19 -1.16 4.90
N ASN A 228 -25.37 -0.40 5.60
CA ASN A 228 -25.35 1.06 5.51
C ASN A 228 -24.16 1.47 4.63
N ILE A 229 -24.32 2.49 3.80
CA ILE A 229 -23.22 3.09 3.04
C ILE A 229 -22.96 4.50 3.55
N TYR A 230 -21.70 4.76 3.87
CA TYR A 230 -21.18 6.01 4.40
C TYR A 230 -20.39 6.69 3.29
N ALA A 231 -20.76 7.91 2.91
CA ALA A 231 -19.99 8.71 1.96
C ALA A 231 -19.00 9.60 2.69
N TYR A 232 -17.78 9.64 2.20
CA TYR A 232 -16.69 10.46 2.72
C TYR A 232 -16.11 11.34 1.62
N ARG A 233 -15.66 12.53 2.00
CA ARG A 233 -14.94 13.47 1.14
C ARG A 233 -13.55 13.75 1.69
N ASN A 234 -12.57 13.79 0.78
CA ASN A 234 -11.22 14.24 1.07
C ASN A 234 -11.13 15.77 0.90
N ALA A 235 -10.90 16.50 1.98
CA ALA A 235 -10.78 17.96 1.93
C ALA A 235 -9.50 18.47 1.20
N LEU A 236 -8.56 17.57 0.87
CA LEU A 236 -7.32 17.95 0.19
C LEU A 236 -7.43 17.95 -1.34
N ASP A 237 -8.29 17.13 -1.91
CA ASP A 237 -8.44 16.98 -3.37
C ASP A 237 -9.89 16.78 -3.83
N GLU A 238 -10.86 16.92 -2.92
CA GLU A 238 -12.30 16.79 -3.16
C GLU A 238 -12.73 15.40 -3.67
N THR A 239 -11.86 14.39 -3.60
CA THR A 239 -12.22 13.03 -3.97
C THR A 239 -13.20 12.42 -2.96
N GLU A 240 -14.08 11.57 -3.47
CA GLU A 240 -15.13 10.91 -2.68
C GLU A 240 -14.80 9.44 -2.50
N HIS A 241 -15.13 8.90 -1.33
CA HIS A 241 -14.90 7.49 -0.98
C HIS A 241 -16.14 6.97 -0.25
N VAL A 242 -16.31 5.64 -0.21
CA VAL A 242 -17.44 5.05 0.53
C VAL A 242 -16.98 3.94 1.46
N ALA A 243 -17.64 3.82 2.61
CA ALA A 243 -17.56 2.64 3.45
C ALA A 243 -18.92 1.93 3.47
N ILE A 244 -18.91 0.64 3.14
CA ILE A 244 -20.08 -0.24 3.19
C ILE A 244 -19.99 -1.00 4.51
N VAL A 245 -20.97 -0.79 5.38
CA VAL A 245 -20.92 -1.17 6.80
C VAL A 245 -22.06 -2.11 7.15
N LYS A 246 -21.72 -3.22 7.81
CA LYS A 246 -22.64 -4.16 8.46
C LYS A 246 -22.51 -4.02 9.98
N GLY A 247 -23.63 -3.98 10.69
CA GLY A 247 -23.68 -3.72 12.12
C GLY A 247 -23.75 -2.23 12.47
N ASP A 248 -23.67 -1.91 13.77
CA ASP A 248 -23.62 -0.53 14.28
C ASP A 248 -22.16 -0.16 14.61
N PRO A 249 -21.59 0.91 14.02
CA PRO A 249 -20.26 1.41 14.38
C PRO A 249 -20.02 1.65 15.88
N LYS A 250 -21.07 1.90 16.67
CA LYS A 250 -20.94 2.05 18.12
C LYS A 250 -20.43 0.78 18.82
N ASP A 251 -20.64 -0.38 18.20
CA ASP A 251 -20.22 -1.67 18.75
C ASP A 251 -18.79 -2.07 18.32
N PHE A 252 -18.06 -1.19 17.61
CA PHE A 252 -16.77 -1.51 16.97
C PHE A 252 -15.56 -1.25 17.86
N ALA A 253 -15.67 -0.36 18.84
CA ALA A 253 -14.52 0.12 19.62
C ALA A 253 -13.82 -1.01 20.42
N ASP A 254 -14.61 -1.93 21.00
CA ASP A 254 -14.11 -2.93 21.95
C ASP A 254 -13.86 -4.31 21.33
N LYS A 255 -13.95 -4.44 19.99
CA LYS A 255 -13.90 -5.75 19.32
C LYS A 255 -13.14 -5.68 17.99
N PRO A 256 -12.40 -6.75 17.62
CA PRO A 256 -11.86 -6.88 16.28
C PRO A 256 -12.95 -6.87 15.20
N VAL A 257 -12.89 -5.90 14.29
CA VAL A 257 -13.86 -5.77 13.19
C VAL A 257 -13.31 -6.40 11.92
N MET A 258 -14.13 -7.16 11.19
CA MET A 258 -13.75 -7.68 9.87
C MET A 258 -13.74 -6.53 8.86
N VAL A 259 -12.58 -6.28 8.25
CA VAL A 259 -12.38 -5.11 7.38
C VAL A 259 -11.78 -5.50 6.04
N ARG A 260 -12.32 -4.96 4.96
CA ARG A 260 -11.73 -5.01 3.62
C ARG A 260 -11.45 -3.59 3.12
N VAL A 261 -10.18 -3.28 2.87
CA VAL A 261 -9.81 -2.06 2.14
C VAL A 261 -9.69 -2.40 0.65
N HIS A 262 -10.69 -2.01 -0.14
CA HIS A 262 -10.80 -2.25 -1.57
C HIS A 262 -10.41 -1.01 -2.36
N SER A 263 -9.56 -1.18 -3.37
CA SER A 263 -9.23 -0.11 -4.32
C SER A 263 -10.14 -0.26 -5.53
N GLU A 264 -10.80 0.81 -5.94
CA GLU A 264 -11.67 0.86 -7.12
C GLU A 264 -10.99 0.25 -8.34
N CYS A 265 -11.76 -0.56 -9.06
CA CYS A 265 -11.38 -1.10 -10.34
C CYS A 265 -12.60 -1.07 -11.24
N LEU A 266 -12.83 0.02 -11.98
CA LEU A 266 -13.97 0.20 -12.86
C LEU A 266 -14.13 -0.99 -13.83
N THR A 267 -13.04 -1.39 -14.47
CA THR A 267 -13.05 -2.51 -15.43
C THR A 267 -13.45 -3.82 -14.77
N GLY A 268 -13.02 -4.08 -13.54
CA GLY A 268 -13.37 -5.29 -12.80
C GLY A 268 -14.75 -5.18 -12.18
N ASP A 269 -14.88 -4.28 -11.21
CA ASP A 269 -16.02 -4.14 -10.30
C ASP A 269 -17.32 -3.85 -11.04
N ALA A 270 -17.32 -2.88 -11.97
CA ALA A 270 -18.51 -2.46 -12.69
C ALA A 270 -18.72 -3.19 -14.03
N LEU A 271 -17.63 -3.41 -14.80
CA LEU A 271 -17.73 -3.96 -16.16
C LEU A 271 -17.50 -5.48 -16.24
N GLY A 272 -17.10 -6.13 -15.15
CA GLY A 272 -16.92 -7.60 -15.12
C GLY A 272 -15.70 -8.12 -15.89
N SER A 273 -14.62 -7.34 -15.98
CA SER A 273 -13.40 -7.77 -16.66
C SER A 273 -12.79 -9.02 -16.03
N LEU A 274 -12.52 -10.03 -16.85
CA LEU A 274 -11.85 -11.27 -16.46
C LEU A 274 -10.32 -11.13 -16.35
N ARG A 275 -9.73 -10.01 -16.79
CA ARG A 275 -8.27 -9.76 -16.72
C ARG A 275 -7.75 -9.54 -15.30
N CYS A 276 -8.65 -9.29 -14.35
CA CYS A 276 -8.33 -9.09 -12.94
C CYS A 276 -9.33 -9.84 -12.06
N ASP A 277 -9.02 -9.94 -10.78
CA ASP A 277 -9.83 -10.61 -9.77
C ASP A 277 -10.61 -9.64 -8.87
N CYS A 278 -10.64 -8.35 -9.20
CA CYS A 278 -11.13 -7.29 -8.30
C CYS A 278 -12.62 -7.45 -7.95
N ARG A 279 -13.48 -7.71 -8.94
CA ARG A 279 -14.92 -7.89 -8.71
C ARG A 279 -15.21 -9.05 -7.78
N MET A 280 -14.59 -10.20 -8.04
CA MET A 280 -14.78 -11.41 -7.24
C MET A 280 -14.28 -11.20 -5.81
N GLN A 281 -13.17 -10.48 -5.64
CA GLN A 281 -12.70 -10.08 -4.30
C GLN A 281 -13.70 -9.17 -3.57
N LEU A 282 -14.29 -8.19 -4.26
CA LEU A 282 -15.29 -7.30 -3.66
C LEU A 282 -16.55 -8.08 -3.22
N ILE A 283 -17.08 -8.92 -4.11
CA ILE A 283 -18.25 -9.76 -3.85
C ILE A 283 -18.00 -10.71 -2.67
N ALA A 284 -16.87 -11.41 -2.69
CA ALA A 284 -16.52 -12.34 -1.61
C ALA A 284 -16.42 -11.61 -0.27
N ALA A 285 -15.76 -10.45 -0.22
CA ALA A 285 -15.65 -9.67 1.01
C ALA A 285 -17.02 -9.20 1.54
N LEU A 286 -17.94 -8.77 0.67
CA LEU A 286 -19.29 -8.37 1.07
C LEU A 286 -20.08 -9.55 1.64
N LYS A 287 -20.02 -10.72 1.01
CA LYS A 287 -20.67 -11.95 1.51
C LYS A 287 -20.09 -12.41 2.84
N MET A 288 -18.76 -12.39 2.99
CA MET A 288 -18.10 -12.75 4.25
C MET A 288 -18.55 -11.84 5.41
N ILE A 289 -18.65 -10.53 5.14
CA ILE A 289 -19.09 -9.54 6.14
C ILE A 289 -20.59 -9.69 6.45
N GLU A 290 -21.42 -9.98 5.45
CA GLU A 290 -22.85 -10.28 5.68
C GLU A 290 -23.00 -11.48 6.61
N ASN A 291 -22.31 -12.58 6.32
CA ASN A 291 -22.36 -13.81 7.11
C ASN A 291 -21.83 -13.61 8.53
N ALA A 292 -20.80 -12.79 8.71
CA ALA A 292 -20.29 -12.43 10.02
C ALA A 292 -21.24 -11.53 10.84
N GLY A 293 -22.20 -10.87 10.19
CA GLY A 293 -23.16 -9.96 10.81
C GLY A 293 -22.58 -8.60 11.23
N GLN A 294 -21.26 -8.40 11.11
CA GLN A 294 -20.56 -7.16 11.46
C GLN A 294 -19.27 -7.02 10.63
N GLY A 295 -19.03 -5.84 10.06
CA GLY A 295 -17.80 -5.57 9.32
C GLY A 295 -17.90 -4.38 8.36
N ILE A 296 -16.78 -4.06 7.70
CA ILE A 296 -16.65 -2.88 6.84
C ILE A 296 -15.91 -3.22 5.54
N VAL A 297 -16.46 -2.83 4.39
CA VAL A 297 -15.71 -2.68 3.14
C VAL A 297 -15.45 -1.18 2.90
N VAL A 298 -14.20 -0.75 3.01
CA VAL A 298 -13.77 0.58 2.58
C VAL A 298 -13.49 0.53 1.08
N TYR A 299 -14.23 1.30 0.29
CA TYR A 299 -14.05 1.40 -1.16
C TYR A 299 -13.39 2.73 -1.52
N LEU A 300 -12.09 2.65 -1.80
CA LEU A 300 -11.27 3.80 -2.15
C LEU A 300 -11.25 3.97 -3.67
N ARG A 301 -11.76 5.09 -4.19
CA ARG A 301 -11.71 5.51 -5.59
C ARG A 301 -10.30 5.88 -6.07
N GLN A 302 -9.42 4.87 -6.11
CA GLN A 302 -8.01 4.96 -6.49
C GLN A 302 -7.66 3.93 -7.58
N GLU A 303 -8.26 4.12 -8.75
CA GLU A 303 -8.12 3.27 -9.92
C GLU A 303 -6.66 3.07 -10.35
N GLY A 304 -6.35 1.87 -10.89
CA GLY A 304 -5.05 1.58 -11.49
C GLY A 304 -3.88 1.51 -10.51
N ARG A 305 -4.15 1.35 -9.21
CA ARG A 305 -3.15 1.52 -8.13
C ARG A 305 -2.69 2.97 -7.98
N GLY A 306 -3.59 3.93 -8.21
CA GLY A 306 -3.32 5.36 -8.06
C GLY A 306 -2.91 6.08 -9.35
N ILE A 307 -2.62 5.35 -10.44
CA ILE A 307 -2.25 5.99 -11.73
C ILE A 307 -3.48 6.49 -12.53
N GLY A 308 -4.69 6.12 -12.10
CA GLY A 308 -5.94 6.48 -12.76
C GLY A 308 -6.32 5.58 -13.94
N LEU A 309 -7.57 5.71 -14.39
CA LEU A 309 -8.18 4.83 -15.39
C LEU A 309 -7.43 4.85 -16.73
N VAL A 310 -7.13 6.03 -17.26
CA VAL A 310 -6.50 6.16 -18.60
C VAL A 310 -5.13 5.48 -18.62
N ASN A 311 -4.30 5.70 -17.60
CA ASN A 311 -2.97 5.10 -17.53
C ASN A 311 -3.02 3.59 -17.29
N LYS A 312 -4.00 3.10 -16.53
CA LYS A 312 -4.28 1.67 -16.42
C LYS A 312 -4.60 1.06 -17.79
N LEU A 313 -5.43 1.70 -18.60
CA LEU A 313 -5.76 1.20 -19.94
C LEU A 313 -4.54 1.23 -20.88
N LYS A 314 -3.69 2.27 -20.79
CA LYS A 314 -2.39 2.27 -21.49
C LYS A 314 -1.51 1.10 -21.05
N ALA A 315 -1.46 0.80 -19.75
CA ALA A 315 -0.73 -0.34 -19.22
C ALA A 315 -1.29 -1.67 -19.75
N TYR A 316 -2.61 -1.79 -19.92
CA TYR A 316 -3.21 -2.95 -20.58
C TYR A 316 -2.77 -3.09 -22.03
N SER A 317 -2.71 -2.00 -22.79
CA SER A 317 -2.20 -2.05 -24.17
C SER A 317 -0.75 -2.53 -24.23
N LEU A 318 0.08 -2.15 -23.26
CA LEU A 318 1.45 -2.66 -23.14
C LEU A 318 1.50 -4.14 -22.73
N GLN A 319 0.57 -4.59 -21.87
CA GLN A 319 0.46 -6.00 -21.48
C GLN A 319 -0.01 -6.90 -22.63
N ASP A 320 -0.84 -6.36 -23.53
CA ASP A 320 -1.25 -7.03 -24.76
C ASP A 320 -0.04 -7.24 -25.70
N LEU A 321 1.02 -6.43 -25.56
CA LEU A 321 2.31 -6.58 -26.26
C LEU A 321 3.30 -7.49 -25.51
N GLY A 322 2.88 -8.12 -24.41
CA GLY A 322 3.65 -9.14 -23.70
C GLY A 322 4.32 -8.69 -22.40
N LEU A 323 4.28 -7.40 -22.07
CA LEU A 323 4.79 -6.90 -20.78
C LEU A 323 3.91 -7.38 -19.63
N ASP A 324 4.49 -7.50 -18.43
CA ASP A 324 3.65 -7.65 -17.23
C ASP A 324 3.16 -6.31 -16.68
N THR A 325 2.38 -6.36 -15.59
CA THR A 325 1.79 -5.14 -14.99
C THR A 325 2.83 -4.19 -14.40
N VAL A 326 3.95 -4.69 -13.87
CA VAL A 326 5.01 -3.85 -13.29
C VAL A 326 5.79 -3.19 -14.41
N GLU A 327 6.23 -3.98 -15.39
CA GLU A 327 6.98 -3.51 -16.56
C GLU A 327 6.18 -2.47 -17.36
N ALA A 328 4.87 -2.70 -17.54
CA ALA A 328 4.00 -1.75 -18.20
C ALA A 328 3.89 -0.42 -17.45
N ASN A 329 3.86 -0.43 -16.11
CA ASN A 329 3.81 0.79 -15.31
C ASN A 329 5.15 1.55 -15.35
N GLU A 330 6.27 0.83 -15.21
CA GLU A 330 7.61 1.41 -15.31
C GLU A 330 7.83 2.05 -16.68
N ARG A 331 7.38 1.39 -17.75
CA ARG A 331 7.44 1.92 -19.12
C ARG A 331 6.62 3.20 -19.31
N LEU A 332 5.55 3.37 -18.54
CA LEU A 332 4.73 4.58 -18.52
C LEU A 332 5.27 5.66 -17.56
N GLY A 333 6.39 5.40 -16.87
CA GLY A 333 7.01 6.33 -15.93
C GLY A 333 6.34 6.36 -14.54
N PHE A 334 5.60 5.32 -14.17
CA PHE A 334 4.93 5.23 -12.87
C PHE A 334 5.59 4.19 -11.95
N PRO A 335 5.60 4.41 -10.62
CA PRO A 335 5.96 3.37 -9.66
C PRO A 335 4.99 2.19 -9.71
N ALA A 336 5.41 1.04 -9.18
CA ALA A 336 4.61 -0.19 -9.17
C ALA A 336 3.31 -0.09 -8.31
N ASP A 337 3.26 0.83 -7.34
CA ASP A 337 2.13 1.08 -6.46
C ASP A 337 2.16 2.51 -5.91
N LEU A 338 1.12 3.31 -6.17
CA LEU A 338 0.97 4.69 -5.70
C LEU A 338 -0.20 4.86 -4.72
N ARG A 339 -0.73 3.76 -4.19
CA ARG A 339 -1.92 3.81 -3.34
C ARG A 339 -1.61 4.41 -1.99
N ASP A 340 -2.51 5.28 -1.56
CA ASP A 340 -2.54 5.84 -0.21
C ASP A 340 -3.61 5.11 0.62
N TYR A 341 -3.21 4.59 1.76
CA TYR A 341 -4.09 3.89 2.69
C TYR A 341 -4.53 4.76 3.86
N GLY A 342 -3.99 5.98 3.99
CA GLY A 342 -4.36 6.91 5.05
C GLY A 342 -5.80 7.38 4.98
N MET A 343 -6.33 7.54 3.77
CA MET A 343 -7.77 7.75 3.56
C MET A 343 -8.60 6.64 4.20
N GLY A 344 -8.25 5.38 3.88
CA GLY A 344 -8.97 4.22 4.43
C GLY A 344 -8.85 4.12 5.93
N ALA A 345 -7.69 4.45 6.50
CA ALA A 345 -7.49 4.45 7.93
C ALA A 345 -8.30 5.53 8.65
N GLN A 346 -8.37 6.75 8.12
CA GLN A 346 -9.19 7.82 8.72
C GLN A 346 -10.69 7.51 8.64
N MET A 347 -11.15 6.87 7.55
CA MET A 347 -12.54 6.39 7.47
C MET A 347 -12.84 5.33 8.53
N LEU A 348 -11.92 4.39 8.78
CA LEU A 348 -12.07 3.38 9.84
C LEU A 348 -12.04 4.01 11.23
N ASN A 349 -11.17 4.98 11.47
CA ASN A 349 -11.12 5.74 12.72
C ASN A 349 -12.40 6.58 12.95
N ASP A 350 -13.04 7.13 11.91
CA ASP A 350 -14.37 7.78 12.02
C ASP A 350 -15.46 6.78 12.42
N LEU A 351 -15.37 5.55 11.93
CA LEU A 351 -16.28 4.46 12.27
C LEU A 351 -15.98 3.82 13.64
N GLY A 352 -15.06 4.39 14.43
CA GLY A 352 -14.74 3.91 15.78
C GLY A 352 -13.98 2.58 15.82
N VAL A 353 -13.32 2.21 14.72
CA VAL A 353 -12.56 0.96 14.64
C VAL A 353 -11.15 1.16 15.19
N HIS A 354 -10.72 0.26 16.08
CA HIS A 354 -9.36 0.24 16.62
C HIS A 354 -8.62 -1.06 16.29
N ALA A 355 -9.29 -2.20 16.36
CA ALA A 355 -8.74 -3.51 16.03
C ALA A 355 -9.42 -4.09 14.78
N ILE A 356 -8.64 -4.64 13.85
CA ILE A 356 -9.14 -5.19 12.58
C ILE A 356 -8.69 -6.61 12.32
N ARG A 357 -9.63 -7.41 11.78
CA ARG A 357 -9.37 -8.67 11.07
C ARG A 357 -9.38 -8.36 9.58
N LEU A 358 -8.20 -8.17 8.99
CA LEU A 358 -8.05 -7.59 7.66
C LEU A 358 -8.19 -8.65 6.56
N ILE A 359 -9.20 -8.48 5.68
CA ILE A 359 -9.42 -9.32 4.50
C ILE A 359 -8.43 -8.93 3.39
N THR A 360 -7.26 -9.56 3.35
CA THR A 360 -6.19 -9.23 2.38
C THR A 360 -5.23 -10.38 2.09
N ASN A 361 -4.69 -10.40 0.87
CA ASN A 361 -3.50 -11.18 0.51
C ASN A 361 -2.27 -10.29 0.26
N ASN A 362 -2.39 -8.97 0.43
CA ASN A 362 -1.31 -8.03 0.18
C ASN A 362 -0.65 -7.63 1.51
N PRO A 363 0.62 -8.01 1.78
CA PRO A 363 1.30 -7.64 3.02
C PRO A 363 1.57 -6.14 3.13
N ARG A 364 1.72 -5.43 2.00
CA ARG A 364 1.89 -3.96 2.01
C ARG A 364 0.66 -3.24 2.57
N LYS A 365 -0.55 -3.78 2.38
CA LYS A 365 -1.77 -3.24 3.01
C LYS A 365 -1.75 -3.36 4.52
N ILE A 366 -1.12 -4.42 5.05
CA ILE A 366 -0.99 -4.64 6.50
C ILE A 366 -0.06 -3.57 7.08
N ALA A 367 1.12 -3.41 6.48
CA ALA A 367 2.10 -2.40 6.91
C ALA A 367 1.52 -0.97 6.80
N GLY A 368 0.84 -0.67 5.69
CA GLY A 368 0.24 0.63 5.43
C GLY A 368 -0.95 1.00 6.31
N LEU A 369 -1.49 0.12 7.17
CA LEU A 369 -2.55 0.46 8.12
C LEU A 369 -2.05 0.59 9.57
N LYS A 370 -0.96 -0.10 9.94
CA LYS A 370 -0.39 -0.05 11.30
C LYS A 370 0.01 1.36 11.75
N GLY A 371 0.44 2.22 10.81
CA GLY A 371 0.85 3.60 11.11
C GLY A 371 -0.26 4.55 11.56
N TYR A 372 -1.52 4.13 11.51
CA TYR A 372 -2.68 5.04 11.66
C TYR A 372 -3.51 4.78 12.93
N GLY A 373 -2.90 4.14 13.94
CA GLY A 373 -3.60 3.77 15.17
C GLY A 373 -4.60 2.63 15.02
N LEU A 374 -4.50 1.87 13.93
CA LEU A 374 -5.27 0.65 13.69
C LEU A 374 -4.39 -0.58 14.00
N GLU A 375 -4.87 -1.42 14.90
CA GLU A 375 -4.24 -2.69 15.24
C GLU A 375 -4.75 -3.80 14.31
N VAL A 376 -3.86 -4.40 13.51
CA VAL A 376 -4.20 -5.59 12.71
C VAL A 376 -3.99 -6.82 13.59
N VAL A 377 -5.07 -7.33 14.19
CA VAL A 377 -5.02 -8.48 15.12
C VAL A 377 -5.10 -9.83 14.40
N ASP A 378 -5.66 -9.86 13.20
CA ASP A 378 -5.81 -11.07 12.39
C ASP A 378 -5.78 -10.72 10.90
N ARG A 379 -5.34 -11.67 10.08
CA ARG A 379 -5.41 -11.60 8.60
C ARG A 379 -6.36 -12.68 8.13
N VAL A 380 -7.38 -12.27 7.38
CA VAL A 380 -8.30 -13.19 6.70
C VAL A 380 -7.92 -13.29 5.22
N PRO A 381 -7.45 -14.45 4.72
CA PRO A 381 -7.14 -14.63 3.31
C PRO A 381 -8.36 -14.46 2.42
N LEU A 382 -8.17 -13.96 1.19
CA LEU A 382 -9.23 -13.78 0.20
C LEU A 382 -8.83 -14.40 -1.13
N LEU A 383 -8.98 -15.71 -1.24
CA LEU A 383 -8.53 -16.47 -2.40
C LEU A 383 -9.69 -16.58 -3.39
N ILE A 384 -9.45 -16.11 -4.62
CA ILE A 384 -10.37 -16.13 -5.75
C ILE A 384 -9.82 -17.11 -6.79
N GLU A 385 -10.73 -17.82 -7.46
CA GLU A 385 -10.42 -18.70 -8.59
C GLU A 385 -9.59 -17.99 -9.67
N SER A 386 -8.57 -18.68 -10.17
CA SER A 386 -7.88 -18.26 -11.38
C SER A 386 -8.62 -18.70 -12.63
N ASN A 387 -8.55 -17.87 -13.68
CA ASN A 387 -9.01 -18.17 -15.03
C ASN A 387 -7.89 -17.88 -16.05
N ASP A 388 -8.14 -18.21 -17.31
CA ASP A 388 -7.15 -18.06 -18.39
C ASP A 388 -6.66 -16.62 -18.58
N PHE A 389 -7.50 -15.63 -18.28
CA PHE A 389 -7.19 -14.22 -18.47
C PHE A 389 -6.41 -13.60 -17.30
N ASN A 390 -6.64 -14.06 -16.06
CA ASN A 390 -6.04 -13.46 -14.86
C ASN A 390 -4.86 -14.24 -14.28
N ASN A 391 -4.59 -15.49 -14.72
CA ASN A 391 -3.51 -16.30 -14.12
C ASN A 391 -2.16 -15.57 -14.15
N ARG A 392 -1.73 -15.06 -15.31
CA ARG A 392 -0.47 -14.32 -15.44
C ARG A 392 -0.41 -13.10 -14.50
N TYR A 393 -1.53 -12.40 -14.35
CA TYR A 393 -1.66 -11.26 -13.46
C TYR A 393 -1.53 -11.65 -11.98
N LEU A 394 -2.18 -12.73 -11.56
CA LEU A 394 -2.10 -13.27 -10.18
C LEU A 394 -0.67 -13.77 -9.87
N THR A 395 -0.04 -14.46 -10.81
CA THR A 395 1.36 -14.90 -10.70
C THR A 395 2.31 -13.72 -10.55
N THR A 396 2.13 -12.66 -11.35
CA THR A 396 2.92 -11.42 -11.22
C THR A 396 2.73 -10.75 -9.85
N LYS A 397 1.49 -10.73 -9.34
CA LYS A 397 1.19 -10.21 -7.99
C LYS A 397 1.94 -10.98 -6.89
N ALA A 398 2.03 -12.29 -7.01
CA ALA A 398 2.74 -13.12 -6.04
C ALA A 398 4.25 -12.87 -6.13
N GLN A 399 4.82 -13.01 -7.34
CA GLN A 399 6.27 -13.01 -7.56
C GLN A 399 6.91 -11.62 -7.45
N LYS A 400 6.33 -10.59 -8.07
CA LYS A 400 6.93 -9.24 -8.13
C LYS A 400 6.41 -8.29 -7.06
N LEU A 401 5.24 -8.57 -6.48
CA LEU A 401 4.55 -7.66 -5.54
C LEU A 401 4.33 -8.27 -4.16
N GLY A 402 4.88 -9.47 -3.91
CA GLY A 402 4.86 -10.14 -2.62
C GLY A 402 3.47 -10.50 -2.11
N HIS A 403 2.47 -10.66 -3.00
CA HIS A 403 1.15 -11.11 -2.54
C HIS A 403 1.23 -12.55 -2.04
N MET A 404 0.57 -12.81 -0.91
CA MET A 404 0.48 -14.12 -0.26
C MET A 404 -0.56 -14.99 -0.98
N LEU A 405 -0.22 -15.39 -2.21
CA LEU A 405 -0.98 -16.27 -3.10
C LEU A 405 -0.16 -17.54 -3.35
N LEU A 406 -0.82 -18.65 -3.67
CA LEU A 406 -0.16 -19.93 -3.94
C LEU A 406 0.94 -19.81 -5.03
N GLN A 407 2.19 -20.07 -4.65
CA GLN A 407 3.38 -20.03 -5.51
C GLN A 407 4.07 -21.40 -5.63
N THR A 408 4.06 -22.20 -4.57
CA THR A 408 4.50 -23.60 -4.60
C THR A 408 3.26 -24.49 -4.54
N HIS A 409 3.04 -25.33 -5.53
CA HIS A 409 1.95 -26.30 -5.57
C HIS A 409 2.47 -27.67 -5.12
N LEU A 410 1.69 -28.38 -4.30
CA LEU A 410 2.02 -29.71 -3.83
C LEU A 410 1.10 -30.76 -4.45
N ALA A 411 -0.21 -30.54 -4.39
CA ALA A 411 -1.21 -31.45 -4.91
C ALA A 411 -2.39 -30.70 -5.51
N THR A 412 -3.03 -31.34 -6.48
CA THR A 412 -4.35 -30.98 -6.99
C THR A 412 -5.31 -32.08 -6.60
N ILE A 413 -6.45 -31.72 -6.01
CA ILE A 413 -7.55 -32.66 -5.84
C ILE A 413 -8.77 -32.20 -6.64
N ALA A 414 -9.51 -33.16 -7.16
CA ALA A 414 -10.81 -32.94 -7.78
C ALA A 414 -11.85 -33.80 -7.05
N LEU A 415 -12.96 -33.19 -6.64
CA LEU A 415 -13.97 -33.81 -5.80
C LEU A 415 -15.31 -33.86 -6.53
N ARG A 416 -16.02 -34.97 -6.37
CA ARG A 416 -17.42 -35.14 -6.74
C ARG A 416 -18.20 -35.76 -5.59
N TRP A 417 -19.41 -35.29 -5.38
CA TRP A 417 -20.31 -35.73 -4.33
C TRP A 417 -21.68 -36.13 -4.89
N GLN A 418 -22.47 -36.80 -4.06
CA GLN A 418 -23.82 -37.25 -4.38
C GLN A 418 -24.81 -36.07 -4.30
N GLY A 419 -25.70 -35.97 -5.30
CA GLY A 419 -26.75 -34.96 -5.36
C GLY A 419 -26.61 -34.02 -6.56
N GLN A 420 -27.42 -32.97 -6.60
CA GLN A 420 -27.23 -31.89 -7.56
C GLN A 420 -26.05 -31.02 -7.13
N GLU A 421 -25.26 -30.58 -8.11
CA GLU A 421 -24.17 -29.62 -7.91
C GLU A 421 -24.78 -28.24 -7.61
N ASP A 422 -25.09 -27.98 -6.34
CA ASP A 422 -25.52 -26.67 -5.86
C ASP A 422 -24.32 -25.80 -5.47
N ILE A 423 -24.42 -24.50 -5.77
CA ILE A 423 -23.39 -23.49 -5.50
C ILE A 423 -23.13 -23.37 -4.00
N GLU A 424 -24.17 -23.44 -3.17
CA GLU A 424 -24.04 -23.34 -1.71
C GLU A 424 -23.21 -24.51 -1.15
N GLN A 425 -23.54 -25.74 -1.56
CA GLN A 425 -22.80 -26.93 -1.14
C GLN A 425 -21.33 -26.91 -1.63
N ARG A 426 -21.06 -26.42 -2.84
CA ARG A 426 -19.68 -26.23 -3.33
C ARG A 426 -18.89 -25.29 -2.43
N TYR A 427 -19.47 -24.16 -2.04
CA TYR A 427 -18.80 -23.20 -1.14
C TYR A 427 -18.54 -23.81 0.24
N ASP A 428 -19.49 -24.56 0.79
CA ASP A 428 -19.30 -25.25 2.07
C ASP A 428 -18.12 -26.22 2.04
N TYR A 429 -17.97 -26.99 0.95
CA TYR A 429 -16.81 -27.86 0.79
C TYR A 429 -15.51 -27.09 0.65
N LEU A 430 -15.49 -26.01 -0.13
CA LEU A 430 -14.30 -25.19 -0.26
C LEU A 430 -13.85 -24.61 1.09
N GLU A 431 -14.78 -24.16 1.93
CA GLU A 431 -14.45 -23.67 3.28
C GLU A 431 -13.97 -24.80 4.20
N LYS A 432 -14.59 -25.98 4.17
CA LYS A 432 -14.08 -27.14 4.93
C LYS A 432 -12.65 -27.51 4.49
N LEU A 433 -12.35 -27.50 3.19
CA LEU A 433 -11.00 -27.71 2.67
C LEU A 433 -10.02 -26.65 3.15
N ARG A 434 -10.43 -25.38 3.20
CA ARG A 434 -9.59 -24.30 3.73
C ARG A 434 -9.25 -24.50 5.21
N VAL A 435 -10.21 -24.94 6.02
CA VAL A 435 -9.99 -25.25 7.44
C VAL A 435 -9.01 -26.42 7.61
N MET A 436 -9.18 -27.50 6.82
CA MET A 436 -8.26 -28.64 6.84
C MET A 436 -6.85 -28.22 6.42
N ALA A 437 -6.72 -27.49 5.31
CA ALA A 437 -5.44 -27.00 4.84
C ALA A 437 -4.75 -26.08 5.84
N GLN A 438 -5.51 -25.19 6.50
CA GLN A 438 -4.96 -24.29 7.51
C GLN A 438 -4.38 -25.05 8.71
N THR A 439 -4.99 -26.17 9.10
CA THR A 439 -4.48 -27.06 10.16
C THR A 439 -3.13 -27.65 9.78
N GLU A 440 -2.92 -27.91 8.49
CA GLU A 440 -1.67 -28.43 7.92
C GLU A 440 -0.73 -27.33 7.40
N HIS A 441 -1.01 -26.05 7.71
CA HIS A 441 -0.25 -24.89 7.25
C HIS A 441 -0.13 -24.76 5.71
N LEU A 442 -1.14 -25.25 4.98
CA LEU A 442 -1.26 -25.14 3.53
C LEU A 442 -2.28 -24.06 3.12
N LEU A 443 -2.09 -23.52 1.91
CA LEU A 443 -3.05 -22.70 1.21
C LEU A 443 -3.86 -23.54 0.23
N VAL A 444 -5.14 -23.19 0.06
CA VAL A 444 -6.04 -23.78 -0.93
C VAL A 444 -6.37 -22.77 -2.01
N ARG A 445 -6.14 -23.10 -3.28
CA ARG A 445 -6.60 -22.29 -4.42
C ARG A 445 -7.46 -23.14 -5.32
N GLU A 446 -8.67 -22.70 -5.57
CA GLU A 446 -9.57 -23.31 -6.55
C GLU A 446 -9.06 -23.06 -7.97
N GLU A 447 -9.32 -24.05 -8.83
CA GLU A 447 -8.81 -24.12 -10.20
C GLU A 447 -9.99 -24.32 -11.16
N ALA A 448 -10.21 -23.35 -12.03
CA ALA A 448 -11.34 -23.34 -12.94
C ALA A 448 -10.93 -23.23 -14.41
N ARG A 449 -9.62 -23.28 -14.73
CA ARG A 449 -9.15 -23.22 -16.11
C ARG A 449 -9.71 -24.39 -16.92
N PRO A 450 -10.07 -24.19 -18.21
CA PRO A 450 -10.60 -25.26 -19.07
C PRO A 450 -9.71 -26.49 -19.13
N VAL A 451 -8.37 -26.32 -19.04
CA VAL A 451 -7.42 -27.44 -18.99
C VAL A 451 -7.64 -28.34 -17.77
N ALA A 452 -7.87 -27.77 -16.59
CA ALA A 452 -8.12 -28.53 -15.37
C ALA A 452 -9.46 -29.27 -15.47
N ASN A 453 -10.50 -28.59 -15.97
CA ASN A 453 -11.80 -29.20 -16.19
C ASN A 453 -11.72 -30.38 -17.18
N ALA A 454 -10.88 -30.29 -18.21
CA ALA A 454 -10.66 -31.39 -19.14
C ALA A 454 -9.89 -32.55 -18.49
N VAL A 455 -8.85 -32.26 -17.71
CA VAL A 455 -8.01 -33.25 -17.01
C VAL A 455 -8.80 -34.04 -15.96
N PHE A 456 -9.65 -33.35 -15.19
CA PHE A 456 -10.42 -33.94 -14.08
C PHE A 456 -11.89 -34.15 -14.41
N SER A 457 -12.21 -34.38 -15.69
CA SER A 457 -13.53 -34.81 -16.17
C SER A 457 -14.71 -33.96 -15.67
N GLY A 458 -14.53 -32.63 -15.63
CA GLY A 458 -15.56 -31.68 -15.21
C GLY A 458 -16.00 -31.89 -13.75
N SER A 459 -15.08 -32.26 -12.87
CA SER A 459 -15.38 -32.37 -11.43
C SER A 459 -15.89 -31.03 -10.88
N PRO A 460 -16.95 -31.04 -10.05
CA PRO A 460 -17.57 -29.81 -9.57
C PRO A 460 -16.70 -28.98 -8.63
N LEU A 461 -15.62 -29.51 -8.07
CA LEU A 461 -14.64 -28.73 -7.31
C LEU A 461 -13.24 -29.25 -7.59
N ILE A 462 -12.35 -28.36 -8.04
CA ILE A 462 -10.94 -28.65 -8.26
C ILE A 462 -10.12 -27.63 -7.47
N VAL A 463 -9.20 -28.10 -6.62
CA VAL A 463 -8.35 -27.22 -5.82
C VAL A 463 -6.90 -27.66 -5.84
N HIS A 464 -6.01 -26.69 -5.70
CA HIS A 464 -4.59 -26.87 -5.44
C HIS A 464 -4.27 -26.60 -3.97
N PHE A 465 -3.36 -27.39 -3.41
CA PHE A 465 -2.74 -27.16 -2.11
C PHE A 465 -1.28 -26.76 -2.26
N GLY A 466 -0.78 -25.94 -1.34
CA GLY A 466 0.65 -25.69 -1.19
C GLY A 466 0.96 -24.41 -0.43
N PHE A 467 1.97 -23.66 -0.84
CA PHE A 467 2.51 -22.51 -0.09
C PHE A 467 2.52 -21.22 -0.91
N ASP A 468 2.48 -20.08 -0.22
CA ASP A 468 2.65 -18.76 -0.84
C ASP A 468 4.11 -18.38 -1.10
N GLN A 469 5.06 -19.17 -0.61
CA GLN A 469 6.48 -18.97 -0.88
C GLN A 469 6.90 -19.77 -2.12
N PRO A 470 7.68 -19.19 -3.04
CA PRO A 470 8.16 -19.89 -4.22
C PRO A 470 9.29 -20.87 -3.88
N LYS A 471 9.43 -21.94 -4.67
CA LYS A 471 10.56 -22.90 -4.62
C LYS A 471 10.76 -23.59 -3.26
N LEU A 472 9.68 -23.83 -2.51
CA LEU A 472 9.76 -24.56 -1.24
C LEU A 472 9.78 -26.08 -1.39
N ALA A 473 9.36 -26.61 -2.54
CA ALA A 473 9.38 -28.04 -2.82
C ALA A 473 10.54 -28.38 -3.74
N ALA A 474 11.42 -29.30 -3.29
CA ALA A 474 12.46 -29.88 -4.15
C ALA A 474 11.85 -30.67 -5.30
N ALA A 475 12.59 -30.95 -6.38
CA ALA A 475 12.04 -31.64 -7.56
C ALA A 475 11.43 -33.02 -7.25
N ASP A 476 11.95 -33.69 -6.23
CA ASP A 476 11.70 -35.08 -5.85
C ASP A 476 11.08 -35.22 -4.44
N TRP A 477 10.55 -34.14 -3.87
CA TRP A 477 10.00 -34.11 -2.50
C TRP A 477 8.94 -35.19 -2.22
N TYR A 478 8.21 -35.62 -3.25
CA TYR A 478 7.16 -36.64 -3.17
C TYR A 478 7.71 -38.08 -3.12
N THR A 479 9.01 -38.27 -3.26
CA THR A 479 9.65 -39.61 -3.23
C THR A 479 9.93 -40.09 -1.80
N GLU A 480 10.09 -39.16 -0.87
CA GLU A 480 10.33 -39.45 0.55
C GLU A 480 8.98 -39.66 1.27
N THR A 481 8.65 -40.92 1.60
CA THR A 481 7.35 -41.26 2.20
C THR A 481 7.05 -40.56 3.53
N ASN A 482 8.08 -40.16 4.27
CA ASN A 482 7.96 -39.43 5.54
C ASN A 482 8.11 -37.91 5.37
N HIS A 483 8.11 -37.39 4.14
CA HIS A 483 8.24 -35.96 3.89
C HIS A 483 7.07 -35.19 4.54
N PRO A 484 7.30 -34.10 5.28
CA PRO A 484 6.25 -33.34 5.95
C PRO A 484 5.08 -32.94 5.03
N TYR A 485 5.39 -32.53 3.80
CA TYR A 485 4.37 -32.16 2.81
C TYR A 485 3.48 -33.34 2.38
N LEU A 486 4.04 -34.56 2.30
CA LEU A 486 3.25 -35.75 2.00
C LEU A 486 2.34 -36.11 3.18
N GLN A 487 2.86 -35.99 4.41
CA GLN A 487 2.06 -36.21 5.63
C GLN A 487 0.89 -35.22 5.74
N ALA A 488 1.13 -33.94 5.47
CA ALA A 488 0.07 -32.93 5.42
C ALA A 488 -1.03 -33.27 4.39
N ILE A 489 -0.64 -33.71 3.19
CA ILE A 489 -1.62 -34.16 2.18
C ILE A 489 -2.33 -35.43 2.64
N ALA A 490 -1.62 -36.39 3.23
CA ALA A 490 -2.20 -37.62 3.76
C ALA A 490 -3.30 -37.33 4.79
N ASN A 491 -3.02 -36.43 5.73
CA ASN A 491 -3.99 -35.99 6.74
C ASN A 491 -5.24 -35.37 6.09
N ILE A 492 -5.07 -34.52 5.06
CA ILE A 492 -6.20 -33.95 4.32
C ILE A 492 -7.03 -35.05 3.64
N LEU A 493 -6.38 -36.01 2.97
CA LEU A 493 -7.07 -37.12 2.31
C LEU A 493 -7.79 -38.03 3.30
N GLU A 494 -7.22 -38.26 4.48
CA GLU A 494 -7.84 -39.04 5.56
C GLU A 494 -9.11 -38.33 6.06
N ASN A 495 -9.05 -37.02 6.32
CA ASN A 495 -10.22 -36.24 6.73
C ASN A 495 -11.33 -36.23 5.66
N LEU A 496 -10.99 -36.26 4.37
CA LEU A 496 -11.98 -36.36 3.29
C LEU A 496 -12.76 -37.69 3.29
N THR A 497 -12.21 -38.75 3.89
CA THR A 497 -12.92 -40.04 3.98
C THR A 497 -14.15 -39.98 4.90
N GLU A 498 -14.17 -39.01 5.82
CA GLU A 498 -15.28 -38.75 6.74
C GLU A 498 -16.50 -38.13 6.03
N TRP A 499 -16.32 -37.59 4.82
CA TRP A 499 -17.41 -36.98 4.06
C TRP A 499 -18.21 -38.08 3.38
N SER A 500 -19.35 -38.43 3.98
CA SER A 500 -20.18 -39.57 3.56
C SER A 500 -20.77 -39.42 2.15
N ASP A 501 -20.93 -38.20 1.68
CA ASP A 501 -21.51 -37.83 0.39
C ASP A 501 -20.49 -37.69 -0.74
N LEU A 502 -19.18 -37.75 -0.45
CA LEU A 502 -18.17 -37.84 -1.51
C LEU A 502 -18.24 -39.21 -2.21
N THR A 503 -18.38 -39.16 -3.54
CA THR A 503 -18.48 -40.35 -4.40
C THR A 503 -17.19 -40.61 -5.16
N GLN A 504 -16.42 -39.57 -5.45
CA GLN A 504 -15.18 -39.66 -6.23
C GLN A 504 -14.19 -38.60 -5.79
N LEU A 505 -12.91 -38.99 -5.75
CA LEU A 505 -11.77 -38.13 -5.52
C LEU A 505 -10.70 -38.44 -6.55
N GLU A 506 -10.15 -37.42 -7.19
CA GLU A 506 -8.97 -37.54 -8.04
C GLU A 506 -7.83 -36.73 -7.43
N LEU A 507 -6.64 -37.30 -7.39
CA LEU A 507 -5.43 -36.66 -6.85
C LEU A 507 -4.34 -36.64 -7.91
N MET A 508 -3.66 -35.51 -8.02
CA MET A 508 -2.45 -35.36 -8.84
C MET A 508 -1.38 -34.57 -8.09
N MET A 509 -0.16 -35.11 -8.03
CA MET A 509 0.98 -34.46 -7.38
C MET A 509 1.66 -33.47 -8.32
N ALA A 510 2.10 -32.34 -7.77
CA ALA A 510 2.87 -31.33 -8.49
C ALA A 510 4.34 -31.74 -8.62
N THR A 511 4.93 -31.47 -9.79
CA THR A 511 6.38 -31.66 -10.01
C THR A 511 7.14 -30.46 -9.48
N GLY A 512 8.05 -30.64 -8.51
CA GLY A 512 8.98 -29.59 -8.06
C GLY A 512 8.34 -28.26 -7.63
N GLY A 513 7.10 -28.29 -7.11
CA GLY A 513 6.41 -27.08 -6.69
C GLY A 513 5.71 -26.29 -7.81
N GLU A 514 5.79 -26.74 -9.05
CA GLU A 514 5.27 -26.00 -10.22
C GLU A 514 3.75 -26.09 -10.36
N ASP A 515 3.16 -25.15 -11.12
CA ASP A 515 1.72 -25.17 -11.45
C ASP A 515 1.38 -26.51 -12.15
N PRO A 516 0.53 -27.36 -11.54
CA PRO A 516 0.27 -28.71 -12.07
C PRO A 516 -0.41 -28.70 -13.44
N MET A 517 -1.02 -27.58 -13.83
CA MET A 517 -1.67 -27.41 -15.14
C MET A 517 -0.74 -26.83 -16.20
N ALA A 518 0.47 -26.40 -15.81
CA ALA A 518 1.50 -25.93 -16.74
C ALA A 518 2.38 -27.11 -17.18
N GLY A 519 2.63 -27.23 -18.48
CA GLY A 519 3.55 -28.25 -18.99
C GLY A 519 3.08 -29.71 -18.80
N LEU A 520 1.76 -29.95 -18.83
CA LEU A 520 1.19 -31.29 -18.79
C LEU A 520 1.75 -32.16 -19.93
N GLN A 521 2.02 -33.43 -19.63
CA GLN A 521 2.33 -34.43 -20.64
C GLN A 521 1.18 -34.62 -21.64
N ILE A 522 1.52 -35.00 -22.88
CA ILE A 522 0.54 -35.25 -23.96
C ILE A 522 -0.49 -36.32 -23.57
N LYS A 523 -0.08 -37.29 -22.74
CA LYS A 523 -0.94 -38.35 -22.21
C LYS A 523 -0.67 -38.52 -20.73
N LEU A 524 -1.67 -38.26 -19.90
CA LEU A 524 -1.60 -38.45 -18.45
C LEU A 524 -1.97 -39.89 -18.11
N ASP A 525 -1.16 -40.52 -17.26
CA ASP A 525 -1.49 -41.83 -16.70
C ASP A 525 -2.59 -41.67 -15.65
N ARG A 526 -3.54 -42.60 -15.63
CA ARG A 526 -4.64 -42.61 -14.69
C ARG A 526 -4.76 -43.98 -14.04
N GLU A 527 -4.68 -44.02 -12.73
CA GLU A 527 -4.73 -45.23 -11.93
C GLU A 527 -6.02 -45.26 -11.11
N PHE A 528 -6.79 -46.34 -11.24
CA PHE A 528 -8.05 -46.52 -10.55
C PHE A 528 -7.84 -47.35 -9.28
N LEU A 529 -8.25 -46.79 -8.15
CA LEU A 529 -8.04 -47.34 -6.82
C LEU A 529 -9.37 -47.40 -6.07
N ALA A 530 -9.50 -48.42 -5.22
CA ALA A 530 -10.65 -48.57 -4.34
C ALA A 530 -10.62 -47.50 -3.24
N TRP A 531 -11.78 -46.97 -2.87
CA TRP A 531 -11.92 -45.88 -1.88
C TRP A 531 -11.30 -46.23 -0.52
N GLU A 532 -11.36 -47.50 -0.11
CA GLU A 532 -10.82 -47.99 1.16
C GLU A 532 -9.29 -47.83 1.25
N LYS A 533 -8.61 -47.67 0.11
CA LYS A 533 -7.17 -47.43 0.06
C LYS A 533 -6.80 -45.97 0.28
N LEU A 534 -7.74 -45.03 0.21
CA LEU A 534 -7.49 -43.58 0.30
C LEU A 534 -6.74 -43.18 1.59
N PRO A 535 -7.11 -43.64 2.80
CA PRO A 535 -6.42 -43.23 4.04
C PRO A 535 -4.95 -43.65 4.09
N GLN A 536 -4.61 -44.78 3.48
CA GLN A 536 -3.26 -45.34 3.50
C GLN A 536 -2.51 -45.11 2.19
N PHE A 537 -3.10 -44.35 1.26
CA PHE A 537 -2.56 -44.22 -0.09
C PHE A 537 -1.18 -43.56 -0.06
N ILE A 538 -1.08 -42.42 0.61
CA ILE A 538 0.19 -41.74 0.81
C ILE A 538 1.05 -42.59 1.76
N GLY A 539 2.26 -42.95 1.33
CA GLY A 539 3.18 -43.80 2.09
C GLY A 539 3.12 -45.30 1.74
N SER A 540 2.05 -45.78 1.08
CA SER A 540 1.96 -47.18 0.61
C SER A 540 2.71 -47.45 -0.70
N LYS A 541 3.06 -46.41 -1.46
CA LYS A 541 3.76 -46.49 -2.74
C LYS A 541 4.48 -45.19 -3.09
N THR A 542 5.42 -45.28 -4.02
CA THR A 542 6.00 -44.11 -4.68
C THR A 542 4.95 -43.43 -5.54
N LEU A 543 4.80 -42.12 -5.36
CA LEU A 543 3.90 -41.29 -6.16
C LEU A 543 4.64 -40.78 -7.39
N ASN A 544 3.96 -40.80 -8.53
CA ASN A 544 4.44 -40.21 -9.76
C ASN A 544 3.77 -38.85 -9.93
N PRO A 545 4.54 -37.78 -10.15
CA PRO A 545 3.96 -36.49 -10.50
C PRO A 545 3.32 -36.60 -11.89
N GLN A 546 2.27 -35.81 -12.13
CA GLN A 546 1.46 -35.87 -13.36
C GLN A 546 0.78 -37.23 -13.64
N ALA A 547 0.65 -38.11 -12.66
CA ALA A 547 -0.30 -39.23 -12.69
C ALA A 547 -1.58 -38.86 -11.92
N ILE A 548 -2.73 -39.27 -12.43
CA ILE A 548 -4.04 -39.06 -11.80
C ILE A 548 -4.42 -40.32 -11.04
N TYR A 549 -4.51 -40.21 -9.72
CA TYR A 549 -4.99 -41.27 -8.85
C TYR A 549 -6.48 -41.07 -8.61
N HIS A 550 -7.29 -41.96 -9.17
CA HIS A 550 -8.74 -41.91 -9.11
C HIS A 550 -9.25 -42.89 -8.05
N PHE A 551 -10.01 -42.35 -7.09
CA PHE A 551 -10.69 -43.11 -6.05
C PHE A 551 -12.20 -42.99 -6.25
N GLN A 552 -12.87 -44.14 -6.31
CA GLN A 552 -14.32 -44.20 -6.44
C GLN A 552 -14.88 -44.99 -5.25
N ARG A 553 -15.89 -44.40 -4.61
CA ARG A 553 -16.62 -45.06 -3.53
C ARG A 553 -17.69 -45.95 -4.14
N ASP A 554 -17.63 -47.25 -3.82
CA ASP A 554 -18.72 -48.17 -4.16
C ASP A 554 -19.96 -47.73 -3.37
N MET A 555 -21.01 -47.36 -4.11
CA MET A 555 -22.31 -46.93 -3.55
C MET A 555 -23.36 -48.01 -3.71
#